data_AF-A0A2V5VYQ7-F1
#
_entry.id   AF-A0A2V5VYQ7-F1
#
_cell.length_a   1.000
_cell.length_b   1.000
_cell.length_c   1.000
_cell.angle_alpha   90.00
_cell.angle_beta   90.00
_cell.angle_gamma   90.00
#
_symmetry.space_group_name_H-M   'P 1'
#
loop_
_entity.id
_entity.type
_entity.pdbx_description
1 polymer ?
#
loop_
_entity_poly.entity_id
_entity_poly.type
_entity_poly.pdbx_seq_one_letter_code
_entity_poly.pdbx_strand_id
1 'polypeptide(L)'
;EQKLGVKVNCFAVPYGFHNDHIRDVAMKAGYEALFTVYGQPITMHTPLSSVGRYLMEANKPKVFTDAVAAIATTAVGPSVAEVAPSNLQTQPADGETIKNALPLIKANIASLGAIDPG
;
A
#
# COMPACT_ATOMS: atom_id res chain seq x y z
N GLU A 1 -7.21 23.44 -6.06
CA GLU A 1 -6.10 24.34 -6.46
C GLU A 1 -6.14 25.67 -5.72
N GLN A 2 -7.17 26.52 -5.88
CA GLN A 2 -7.26 27.84 -5.21
C GLN A 2 -6.98 27.84 -3.70
N LYS A 3 -7.49 26.84 -2.96
CA LYS A 3 -7.27 26.71 -1.51
C LYS A 3 -5.91 26.12 -1.13
N LEU A 4 -5.33 25.28 -1.99
CA LEU A 4 -4.10 24.54 -1.69
C LEU A 4 -2.85 25.21 -2.30
N GLY A 5 -3.01 26.15 -3.23
CA GLY A 5 -1.91 26.82 -3.93
C GLY A 5 -1.11 25.92 -4.86
N VAL A 6 -1.53 24.67 -5.05
CA VAL A 6 -0.86 23.67 -5.90
C VAL A 6 -1.80 23.11 -6.94
N LYS A 7 -1.25 22.71 -8.08
CA LYS A 7 -1.97 22.02 -9.15
C LYS A 7 -2.39 20.64 -8.65
N VAL A 8 -3.67 20.29 -8.84
CA VAL A 8 -4.19 18.95 -8.57
C VAL A 8 -4.13 18.17 -9.88
N ASN A 9 -3.08 17.38 -10.07
CA ASN A 9 -2.83 16.65 -11.32
C ASN A 9 -3.38 15.21 -11.33
N CYS A 10 -3.88 14.71 -10.20
CA CYS A 10 -4.37 13.35 -10.08
C CYS A 10 -5.85 13.32 -9.69
N PHE A 11 -6.61 12.40 -10.27
CA PHE A 11 -8.02 12.20 -9.94
C PHE A 11 -8.30 10.75 -9.57
N ALA A 12 -8.95 10.51 -8.44
CA ALA A 12 -9.43 9.19 -8.06
C ALA A 12 -10.92 9.07 -8.39
N VAL A 13 -11.26 8.15 -9.29
CA VAL A 13 -12.67 8.00 -9.72
C VAL A 13 -13.51 7.43 -8.57
N PRO A 14 -14.68 8.03 -8.26
CA PRO A 14 -15.57 7.50 -7.24
C PRO A 14 -15.93 6.04 -7.51
N TYR A 15 -15.87 5.20 -6.48
CA TYR A 15 -16.12 3.75 -6.55
C TYR A 15 -15.21 2.96 -7.50
N GLY A 16 -14.22 3.59 -8.14
CA GLY A 16 -13.28 2.92 -9.04
C GLY A 16 -13.81 2.68 -10.47
N PHE A 17 -15.08 2.97 -10.74
CA PHE A 17 -15.67 2.77 -12.06
C PHE A 17 -15.35 3.95 -12.99
N HIS A 18 -14.92 3.64 -14.20
CA HIS A 18 -14.68 4.63 -15.24
C HIS A 18 -15.04 4.05 -16.60
N ASN A 19 -15.33 4.94 -17.54
CA ASN A 19 -15.52 4.64 -18.96
C ASN A 19 -14.71 5.65 -19.79
N ASP A 20 -14.73 5.49 -21.11
CA ASP A 20 -13.96 6.36 -22.00
C ASP A 20 -14.39 7.82 -21.92
N HIS A 21 -15.66 8.09 -21.63
CA HIS A 21 -16.16 9.45 -21.43
C HIS A 21 -15.55 10.13 -20.20
N ILE A 22 -15.54 9.45 -19.05
CA ILE A 22 -14.94 9.96 -17.81
C ILE A 22 -13.44 10.18 -18.01
N ARG A 23 -12.77 9.27 -18.71
CA ARG A 23 -11.35 9.39 -19.03
C ARG A 23 -11.08 10.63 -19.87
N ASP A 24 -11.82 10.81 -20.96
CA ASP A 24 -11.68 11.95 -21.87
C ASP A 24 -11.92 13.29 -21.16
N VAL A 25 -12.98 13.39 -20.35
CA VAL A 25 -13.28 14.59 -19.56
C VAL A 25 -12.14 14.92 -18.59
N ALA A 26 -11.62 13.92 -17.87
CA ALA A 26 -10.56 14.15 -16.91
C ALA A 26 -9.23 14.55 -17.57
N MET A 27 -8.86 13.90 -18.68
CA MET A 27 -7.65 14.27 -19.42
C MET A 27 -7.76 15.69 -20.00
N LYS A 28 -8.93 16.08 -20.53
CA LYS A 28 -9.21 17.44 -21.01
C LYS A 28 -9.19 18.49 -19.90
N ALA A 29 -9.57 18.10 -18.69
CA ALA A 29 -9.48 18.95 -17.49
C ALA A 29 -8.03 19.12 -16.98
N GLY A 30 -7.04 18.45 -17.59
CA GLY A 30 -5.62 18.60 -17.26
C GLY A 30 -5.11 17.65 -16.18
N TYR A 31 -5.86 16.61 -15.83
CA TYR A 31 -5.37 15.52 -14.99
C TYR A 31 -4.37 14.65 -15.75
N GLU A 32 -3.26 14.32 -15.09
CA GLU A 32 -2.15 13.52 -15.60
C GLU A 32 -2.33 12.04 -15.26
N ALA A 33 -3.01 11.72 -14.16
CA ALA A 33 -3.27 10.35 -13.75
C ALA A 33 -4.69 10.15 -13.16
N LEU A 34 -5.27 8.99 -13.47
CA LEU A 34 -6.59 8.55 -13.03
C LEU A 34 -6.47 7.27 -12.20
N PHE A 35 -6.96 7.30 -10.96
CA PHE A 35 -6.88 6.18 -10.05
C PHE A 35 -8.21 5.44 -9.91
N THR A 36 -8.17 4.13 -10.11
CA THR A 36 -9.29 3.19 -9.98
C THR A 36 -9.13 2.34 -8.72
N VAL A 37 -9.96 1.31 -8.55
CA VAL A 37 -9.86 0.30 -7.47
C VAL A 37 -9.50 -1.10 -8.00
N TYR A 38 -9.04 -1.19 -9.26
CA TYR A 38 -8.55 -2.45 -9.80
C TYR A 38 -7.19 -2.76 -9.17
N GLY A 39 -7.16 -3.73 -8.25
CA GLY A 39 -5.94 -4.15 -7.55
C GLY A 39 -4.97 -4.87 -8.48
N GLN A 40 -4.17 -4.11 -9.21
CA GLN A 40 -3.10 -4.61 -10.07
C GLN A 40 -1.80 -3.88 -9.72
N PRO A 41 -0.65 -4.58 -9.79
CA PRO A 41 0.65 -3.93 -9.62
C PRO A 41 0.85 -2.87 -10.69
N ILE A 42 1.39 -1.72 -10.29
CA ILE A 42 1.74 -0.64 -11.22
C ILE A 42 3.11 -0.95 -11.81
N THR A 43 3.20 -0.93 -13.13
CA THR A 43 4.43 -1.13 -13.89
C THR A 43 4.70 0.09 -14.78
N MET A 44 5.86 0.13 -15.44
CA MET A 44 6.18 1.18 -16.41
C MET A 44 5.23 1.22 -17.62
N HIS A 45 4.48 0.14 -17.87
CA HIS A 45 3.50 0.05 -18.94
C HIS A 45 2.06 0.33 -18.48
N THR A 46 1.85 0.60 -17.19
CA THR A 46 0.52 0.89 -16.67
C THR A 46 0.03 2.23 -17.24
N PRO A 47 -1.12 2.27 -17.91
CA PRO A 47 -1.65 3.51 -18.46
C PRO A 47 -2.01 4.46 -17.31
N LEU A 48 -1.47 5.68 -17.34
CA LEU A 48 -1.79 6.70 -16.33
C LEU A 48 -3.27 7.07 -16.33
N SER A 49 -3.98 6.83 -17.43
CA SER A 49 -5.42 7.00 -17.51
C SER A 49 -6.24 5.90 -16.80
N SER A 50 -5.59 4.91 -16.20
CA SER A 50 -6.22 3.82 -15.44
C SER A 50 -5.24 3.15 -14.46
N VAL A 51 -4.79 3.91 -13.48
CA VAL A 51 -3.90 3.43 -12.41
C VAL A 51 -4.71 2.62 -11.39
N GLY A 52 -4.32 1.37 -11.18
CA GLY A 52 -4.93 0.47 -10.20
C GLY A 52 -4.59 0.82 -8.76
N ARG A 53 -5.50 0.58 -7.82
CA ARG A 53 -5.25 0.63 -6.37
C ARG A 53 -5.91 -0.56 -5.69
N TYR A 54 -5.26 -1.10 -4.68
CA TYR A 54 -5.83 -2.13 -3.81
C TYR A 54 -6.78 -1.49 -2.79
N LEU A 55 -8.03 -1.93 -2.77
CA LEU A 55 -9.01 -1.48 -1.79
C LEU A 55 -8.81 -2.23 -0.47
N MET A 56 -8.32 -1.54 0.55
CA MET A 56 -8.10 -2.14 1.87
C MET A 56 -9.40 -2.09 2.68
N GLU A 57 -9.96 -3.26 2.97
CA GLU A 57 -11.17 -3.42 3.78
C GLU A 57 -10.86 -4.29 5.01
N ALA A 58 -11.35 -3.89 6.18
CA ALA A 58 -11.09 -4.59 7.44
C ALA A 58 -11.56 -6.05 7.42
N ASN A 59 -12.61 -6.36 6.65
CA ASN A 59 -13.16 -7.70 6.49
C ASN A 59 -12.55 -8.49 5.31
N LYS A 60 -11.59 -7.92 4.57
CA LYS A 60 -10.91 -8.58 3.44
C LYS A 60 -9.38 -8.49 3.57
N PRO A 61 -8.78 -9.06 4.63
CA PRO A 61 -7.33 -8.98 4.89
C PRO A 61 -6.47 -9.58 3.77
N LYS A 62 -7.04 -10.50 2.98
CA LYS A 62 -6.36 -11.08 1.81
C LYS A 62 -5.90 -10.02 0.81
N VAL A 63 -6.67 -8.94 0.61
CA VAL A 63 -6.31 -7.89 -0.35
C VAL A 63 -5.00 -7.21 0.05
N PHE A 64 -4.80 -6.97 1.35
CA PHE A 64 -3.55 -6.42 1.87
C PHE A 64 -2.39 -7.40 1.68
N THR A 65 -2.60 -8.67 2.02
CA THR A 65 -1.58 -9.72 1.89
C THR A 65 -1.12 -9.88 0.43
N ASP A 66 -2.07 -9.92 -0.51
CA ASP A 66 -1.79 -10.05 -1.95
C ASP A 66 -1.06 -8.81 -2.49
N ALA A 67 -1.43 -7.61 -2.02
CA ALA A 67 -0.75 -6.37 -2.40
C ALA A 67 0.70 -6.33 -1.92
N VAL A 68 0.96 -6.73 -0.68
CA VAL A 68 2.32 -6.81 -0.11
C VAL A 68 3.16 -7.86 -0.86
N ALA A 69 2.59 -9.03 -1.15
CA ALA A 69 3.28 -10.06 -1.92
C ALA A 69 3.67 -9.58 -3.33
N ALA A 70 2.80 -8.82 -3.99
CA ALA A 70 3.10 -8.25 -5.29
C ALA A 70 4.20 -7.17 -5.25
N ILE A 71 4.35 -6.46 -4.13
CA ILE A 71 5.48 -5.52 -3.95
C ILE A 71 6.78 -6.31 -3.72
N ALA A 72 6.74 -7.36 -2.91
CA ALA A 72 7.91 -8.18 -2.61
C ALA A 72 8.55 -8.80 -3.87
N THR A 73 7.74 -9.16 -4.89
CA THR A 73 8.27 -9.67 -6.17
C THR A 73 8.89 -8.61 -7.07
N THR A 74 8.67 -7.33 -6.79
CA THR A 74 9.20 -6.19 -7.56
C THR A 74 10.40 -5.49 -6.90
N ALA A 75 10.70 -5.84 -5.64
CA ALA A 75 11.83 -5.27 -4.90
C ALA A 75 13.16 -5.89 -5.36
N VAL A 76 13.93 -5.14 -6.15
CA VAL A 76 15.30 -5.50 -6.54
C VAL A 76 16.26 -4.90 -5.49
N GLY A 77 16.39 -5.58 -4.36
CA GLY A 77 17.33 -5.21 -3.28
C GLY A 77 18.20 -6.40 -2.88
N PRO A 78 19.40 -6.17 -2.30
CA PRO A 78 20.21 -7.26 -1.76
C PRO A 78 19.39 -8.07 -0.75
N SER A 79 19.47 -9.39 -0.81
CA SER A 79 18.79 -10.28 0.11
C SER A 79 19.31 -10.03 1.52
N VAL A 80 18.60 -9.22 2.31
CA VAL A 80 18.82 -9.16 3.75
C VAL A 80 18.29 -10.48 4.29
N ALA A 81 19.12 -11.20 5.07
CA ALA A 81 18.66 -12.40 5.76
C ALA A 81 17.53 -11.98 6.70
N GLU A 82 16.28 -12.20 6.28
CA GLU A 82 15.11 -11.96 7.12
C GLU A 82 15.25 -12.84 8.36
N VAL A 83 15.31 -12.21 9.54
CA VAL A 83 15.04 -12.90 10.78
C VAL A 83 13.59 -13.34 10.69
N ALA A 84 13.37 -14.63 10.45
CA ALA A 84 12.04 -15.16 10.21
C ALA A 84 11.10 -14.70 11.35
N PRO A 85 9.98 -13.99 11.02
CA PRO A 85 9.07 -13.43 12.03
C PRO A 85 8.45 -14.50 12.94
N SER A 86 8.52 -15.78 12.54
CA SER A 86 8.03 -16.93 13.27
C SER A 86 8.60 -17.13 14.68
N ASN A 87 9.70 -16.45 15.04
CA ASN A 87 10.34 -16.59 16.36
C ASN A 87 10.25 -15.36 17.28
N LEU A 88 9.58 -14.28 16.85
CA LEU A 88 9.43 -13.06 17.64
C LEU A 88 8.04 -12.98 18.25
N GLN A 89 7.97 -12.99 19.58
CA GLN A 89 6.72 -12.69 20.29
C GLN A 89 6.52 -11.18 20.28
N THR A 90 5.56 -10.69 19.49
CA THR A 90 5.20 -9.28 19.43
C THR A 90 3.94 -8.98 20.23
N GLN A 91 3.83 -7.75 20.74
CA GLN A 91 2.59 -7.16 21.23
C GLN A 91 2.35 -5.86 20.47
N PRO A 92 1.22 -5.69 19.79
CA PRO A 92 0.15 -6.68 19.63
C PRO A 92 0.60 -7.95 18.88
N ALA A 93 -0.08 -9.07 19.15
CA ALA A 93 0.21 -10.33 18.47
C ALA A 93 -0.16 -10.22 16.98
N ASP A 94 0.45 -11.06 16.15
CA ASP A 94 0.07 -11.15 14.74
C ASP A 94 -1.42 -11.50 14.61
N GLY A 95 -2.15 -10.72 13.81
CA GLY A 95 -3.61 -10.82 13.67
C GLY A 95 -4.45 -10.25 14.83
N GLU A 96 -3.85 -9.65 15.88
CA GLU A 96 -4.61 -9.06 16.98
C GLU A 96 -5.38 -7.80 16.53
N THR A 97 -6.66 -7.70 16.89
CA THR A 97 -7.49 -6.53 16.57
C THR A 97 -7.21 -5.39 17.55
N ILE A 98 -6.68 -4.29 17.04
CA ILE A 98 -6.34 -3.12 17.85
C ILE A 98 -7.53 -2.17 17.97
N LYS A 99 -7.92 -1.85 19.21
CA LYS A 99 -8.99 -0.89 19.51
C LYS A 99 -8.48 0.49 19.96
N ASN A 100 -7.18 0.61 20.21
CA ASN A 100 -6.51 1.85 20.58
C ASN A 100 -5.79 2.43 19.36
N ALA A 101 -5.97 3.73 19.06
CA ALA A 101 -5.29 4.39 17.95
C ALA A 101 -3.76 4.47 18.14
N LEU A 102 -3.28 4.40 19.39
CA LEU A 102 -1.87 4.47 19.75
C LEU A 102 -1.47 3.24 20.60
N PRO A 103 -1.44 2.03 20.02
CA PRO A 103 -0.99 0.85 20.75
C PRO A 103 0.51 0.94 21.04
N LEU A 104 0.91 0.49 22.23
CA LEU A 104 2.33 0.31 22.53
C LEU A 104 2.84 -0.96 21.81
N ILE A 105 3.78 -0.79 20.89
CA ILE A 105 4.38 -1.88 20.12
C ILE A 105 5.59 -2.43 20.90
N LYS A 106 5.63 -3.74 21.13
CA LYS A 106 6.72 -4.45 21.81
C LYS A 106 7.11 -5.70 21.01
N ALA A 107 8.39 -6.06 21.08
CA ALA A 107 8.89 -7.32 20.58
C ALA A 107 9.82 -7.95 21.63
N ASN A 108 9.63 -9.24 21.91
CA ASN A 108 10.54 -9.99 22.75
C ASN A 108 11.74 -10.45 21.90
N ILE A 109 12.90 -9.84 22.14
CA ILE A 109 14.15 -10.14 21.42
C ILE A 109 15.10 -11.03 22.23
N ALA A 110 14.65 -11.58 23.37
CA ALA A 110 15.50 -12.42 24.22
C ALA A 110 16.03 -13.67 23.49
N SER A 111 15.33 -14.14 22.46
CA SER A 111 15.73 -15.28 21.62
C SER A 111 16.80 -14.94 20.57
N LEU A 112 17.13 -13.66 20.36
CA LEU A 112 18.07 -13.22 19.31
C LEU A 112 19.55 -13.24 19.74
N GLY A 113 19.85 -13.61 21.00
CA GLY A 113 21.23 -13.73 21.49
C GLY A 113 21.86 -12.37 21.86
N ALA A 114 23.19 -12.35 21.95
CA ALA A 114 23.94 -11.15 22.31
C ALA A 114 23.81 -10.08 21.23
N ILE A 115 23.40 -8.88 21.64
CA ILE A 115 23.35 -7.71 20.76
C ILE A 115 24.77 -7.14 20.69
N ASP A 116 25.32 -7.03 19.48
CA ASP A 116 26.57 -6.32 19.25
C ASP A 116 26.37 -4.83 19.57
N PRO A 117 27.15 -4.23 20.49
CA PRO A 117 26.99 -2.83 20.86
C PRO A 117 27.28 -1.85 19.70
N GLY A 118 28.02 -2.27 18.67
CA GLY A 118 28.55 -1.37 17.65
C GLY A 118 29.72 -0.53 18.13
#